data_AF-A0A498MJE7-F1
#
_entry.id   AF-A0A498MJE7-F1
#
_cell.length_a   1.000
_cell.length_b   1.000
_cell.length_c   1.000
_cell.angle_alpha   90.00
_cell.angle_beta   90.00
_cell.angle_gamma   90.00
#
_symmetry.space_group_name_H-M   'P 1'
#
loop_
_entity.id
_entity.type
_entity.pdbx_description
1 polymer ?
#
loop_
_entity_poly.entity_id
_entity_poly.type
_entity_poly.pdbx_seq_one_letter_code
_entity_poly.pdbx_strand_id
1 'polypeptide(L)'
;MPKPSLAAQIASFLGMTGYYLKFLPHYSATTAPLRRLLRKDEPWVWLQACSDAVRALKVQLITAPVLAHFDISSPTWVTCDASATAIGAVLSQTHQGVKKPIAFASRALNQTEQRYSVGEREALACI
;
A
#
# COMPACT_ATOMS: atom_id res chain seq x y z
N MET A 1 -3.28 -2.28 -9.31
CA MET A 1 -3.94 -0.98 -9.08
C MET A 1 -4.17 -0.28 -10.41
N PRO A 2 -5.43 -0.16 -10.86
CA PRO A 2 -5.83 0.61 -12.05
C PRO A 2 -5.62 2.12 -11.84
N LYS A 3 -5.72 2.90 -12.92
CA LYS A 3 -5.64 4.37 -12.87
C LYS A 3 -6.72 4.92 -11.91
N PRO A 4 -6.35 5.67 -10.86
CA PRO A 4 -7.31 6.28 -9.96
C PRO A 4 -8.25 7.23 -10.69
N SER A 5 -9.54 7.08 -10.45
CA SER A 5 -10.58 8.02 -10.90
C SER A 5 -11.01 8.97 -9.79
N LEU A 6 -10.65 8.69 -8.53
CA LEU A 6 -11.11 9.44 -7.36
C LEU A 6 -9.96 9.87 -6.45
N ALA A 7 -10.06 11.09 -5.91
CA ALA A 7 -9.10 11.63 -4.93
C ALA A 7 -8.90 10.72 -3.71
N ALA A 8 -9.97 10.08 -3.23
CA ALA A 8 -9.91 9.14 -2.12
C ALA A 8 -8.95 7.96 -2.38
N GLN A 9 -8.87 7.47 -3.62
CA GLN A 9 -7.95 6.37 -3.98
C GLN A 9 -6.49 6.83 -3.93
N ILE A 10 -6.20 8.07 -4.34
CA ILE A 10 -4.86 8.65 -4.21
C ILE A 10 -4.51 8.87 -2.75
N ALA A 11 -5.44 9.42 -1.96
CA ALA A 11 -5.23 9.65 -0.54
C ALA A 11 -4.95 8.35 0.21
N SER A 12 -5.73 7.28 -0.06
CA SER A 12 -5.49 5.94 0.48
C SER A 12 -4.12 5.39 0.07
N PHE A 13 -3.75 5.51 -1.21
CA PHE A 13 -2.43 5.08 -1.69
C PHE A 13 -1.27 5.84 -1.03
N LEU A 14 -1.39 7.16 -0.87
CA LEU A 14 -0.40 7.98 -0.17
C LEU A 14 -0.34 7.69 1.34
N GLY A 15 -1.47 7.33 1.96
CA GLY A 15 -1.49 6.88 3.35
C GLY A 15 -0.72 5.58 3.53
N MET A 16 -1.00 4.58 2.68
CA MET A 16 -0.33 3.28 2.71
C MET A 16 1.17 3.39 2.42
N THR A 17 1.56 4.12 1.38
CA THR A 17 2.99 4.31 1.06
C THR A 17 3.69 5.20 2.09
N GLY A 18 2.97 6.13 2.73
CA GLY A 18 3.46 6.96 3.82
C GLY A 18 3.82 6.19 5.09
N TYR A 19 3.17 5.06 5.36
CA TYR A 19 3.55 4.17 6.47
C TYR A 19 5.01 3.69 6.35
N TYR A 20 5.50 3.55 5.12
CA TYR A 20 6.86 3.11 4.81
C TYR A 20 7.81 4.26 4.48
N LEU A 21 7.44 5.52 4.74
CA LEU A 21 8.19 6.73 4.40
C LEU A 21 9.67 6.64 4.77
N LYS A 22 10.00 6.10 5.95
CA LYS A 22 11.37 5.97 6.46
C LYS A 22 12.29 5.09 5.58
N PHE A 23 11.72 4.30 4.68
CA PHE A 23 12.45 3.42 3.77
C PHE A 23 12.36 3.88 2.30
N LEU A 24 11.57 4.91 2.00
CA LEU A 24 11.33 5.38 0.64
C LEU A 24 12.18 6.64 0.36
N PRO A 25 13.28 6.52 -0.41
CA PRO A 25 14.12 7.67 -0.72
C PRO A 25 13.34 8.68 -1.57
N HIS A 26 13.57 9.96 -1.28
CA HIS A 26 12.95 11.08 -2.00
C HIS A 26 11.41 11.04 -2.04
N TYR A 27 10.73 10.39 -1.08
CA TYR A 27 9.28 10.21 -1.09
C TYR A 27 8.48 11.50 -1.33
N SER A 28 8.88 12.61 -0.71
CA SER A 28 8.23 13.91 -0.96
C SER A 28 8.32 14.26 -2.45
N ALA A 29 9.50 14.26 -3.05
CA ALA A 29 9.65 14.57 -4.48
C ALA A 29 8.83 13.61 -5.35
N THR A 30 8.90 12.30 -5.10
CA THR A 30 8.16 11.29 -5.86
C THR A 30 6.64 11.46 -5.76
N THR A 31 6.12 11.80 -4.59
CA THR A 31 4.66 11.97 -4.36
C THR A 31 4.13 13.35 -4.73
N ALA A 32 4.99 14.32 -5.02
CA ALA A 32 4.56 15.68 -5.37
C ALA A 32 3.46 15.74 -6.44
N PRO A 33 3.56 15.03 -7.60
CA PRO A 33 2.48 15.02 -8.60
C PRO A 33 1.16 14.45 -8.05
N LEU A 34 1.22 13.43 -7.18
CA LEU A 34 0.04 12.81 -6.58
C LEU A 34 -0.61 13.71 -5.53
N ARG A 35 0.18 14.41 -4.72
CA ARG A 35 -0.31 15.37 -3.72
C ARG A 35 -0.97 16.58 -4.37
N ARG A 36 -0.53 16.98 -5.57
CA ARG A 36 -1.17 18.05 -6.34
C ARG A 36 -2.62 17.70 -6.69
N LEU A 37 -2.91 16.45 -7.02
CA LEU A 37 -4.27 15.96 -7.32
C LEU A 37 -5.22 15.97 -6.11
N LEU A 38 -4.71 16.17 -4.88
CA LEU A 38 -5.51 16.29 -3.66
C LEU A 38 -5.82 17.73 -3.26
N ARG A 39 -5.31 18.73 -3.99
CA ARG A 39 -5.55 20.15 -3.69
C ARG A 39 -6.95 20.56 -4.17
N LYS A 40 -7.65 21.37 -3.38
CA LYS A 40 -9.03 21.80 -3.66
C LYS A 40 -9.15 22.67 -4.93
N ASP A 41 -8.11 23.44 -5.24
CA ASP A 41 -8.14 24.47 -6.30
C ASP A 41 -7.41 24.03 -7.59
N GLU A 42 -7.04 22.76 -7.71
CA GLU A 42 -6.36 22.23 -8.91
C GLU A 42 -7.30 21.34 -9.72
N PRO A 43 -7.37 21.52 -11.05
CA PRO A 43 -8.15 20.64 -11.90
C PRO A 43 -7.59 19.21 -11.84
N TRP A 44 -8.48 18.23 -11.74
CA TRP A 44 -8.10 16.82 -11.73
C TRP A 44 -7.59 16.40 -13.11
N VAL A 45 -6.27 16.46 -13.31
CA VAL A 45 -5.62 16.05 -14.56
C VAL A 45 -4.56 14.99 -14.26
N TRP A 46 -4.87 13.74 -14.60
CA TRP A 46 -3.91 12.65 -14.46
C TRP A 46 -2.83 12.71 -15.55
N LEU A 47 -1.67 13.27 -15.20
CA LEU A 47 -0.52 13.39 -16.08
C LEU A 47 0.38 12.15 -16.03
N GLN A 48 1.28 12.02 -17.02
CA GLN A 48 2.27 10.94 -17.07
C GLN A 48 3.14 10.88 -15.80
N ALA A 49 3.51 12.03 -15.25
CA ALA A 49 4.23 12.13 -13.98
C ALA A 49 3.51 11.46 -12.80
N CYS A 50 2.17 11.40 -12.80
CA CYS A 50 1.41 10.68 -11.78
C CYS A 50 1.57 9.16 -11.93
N SER A 51 1.51 8.66 -13.17
CA SER A 51 1.74 7.24 -13.47
C SER A 51 3.16 6.82 -13.09
N ASP A 52 4.14 7.67 -13.40
CA ASP A 52 5.55 7.41 -13.11
C ASP A 52 5.82 7.44 -11.61
N ALA A 53 5.22 8.37 -10.86
CA ALA A 53 5.26 8.40 -9.40
C ALA A 53 4.70 7.12 -8.77
N VAL A 54 3.51 6.67 -9.21
CA VAL A 54 2.93 5.41 -8.72
C VAL A 54 3.81 4.22 -9.04
N ARG A 55 4.40 4.16 -10.25
CA ARG A 55 5.32 3.08 -10.64
C ARG A 55 6.57 3.09 -9.78
N ALA A 56 7.19 4.25 -9.61
CA ALA A 56 8.40 4.42 -8.81
C ALA A 56 8.18 3.99 -7.35
N LEU A 57 7.07 4.43 -6.73
CA LEU A 57 6.74 4.03 -5.35
C LEU A 57 6.52 2.52 -5.22
N LYS A 58 5.83 1.89 -6.18
CA LYS A 58 5.67 0.43 -6.17
C LYS A 58 7.01 -0.29 -6.27
N VAL A 59 7.89 0.15 -7.18
CA VAL A 59 9.24 -0.42 -7.32
C VAL A 59 10.01 -0.26 -6.02
N GLN A 60 10.04 0.95 -5.45
CA GLN A 60 10.74 1.20 -4.19
C GLN A 60 10.24 0.31 -3.05
N LEU A 61 8.91 0.15 -2.91
CA LEU A 61 8.29 -0.71 -1.89
C LEU A 61 8.68 -2.19 -1.98
N ILE A 62 8.95 -2.69 -3.19
CA ILE A 62 9.33 -4.09 -3.42
C ILE A 62 10.85 -4.29 -3.57
N THR A 63 11.64 -3.25 -3.34
CA THR A 63 13.11 -3.30 -3.42
C THR A 63 13.75 -3.01 -2.07
N ALA A 64 14.97 -3.52 -1.86
CA ALA A 64 15.79 -3.09 -0.72
C ALA A 64 16.01 -1.56 -0.79
N PRO A 65 15.97 -0.82 0.34
CA PRO A 65 16.03 -1.28 1.73
C PRO A 65 14.66 -1.48 2.42
N VAL A 66 13.54 -1.37 1.68
CA VAL A 66 12.19 -1.46 2.26
C VAL A 66 11.89 -2.90 2.69
N LEU A 67 12.14 -3.88 1.82
CA LEU A 67 12.00 -5.29 2.15
C LEU A 67 13.24 -5.81 2.89
N ALA A 68 13.01 -6.47 4.03
CA ALA A 68 14.03 -7.23 4.74
C ALA A 68 13.91 -8.73 4.43
N HIS A 69 15.01 -9.45 4.58
CA HIS A 69 14.99 -10.91 4.53
C HIS A 69 14.25 -11.48 5.75
N PHE A 70 13.53 -12.57 5.54
CA PHE A 70 12.89 -13.29 6.62
C PHE A 70 13.95 -13.91 7.54
N ASP A 71 13.78 -13.69 8.84
CA ASP A 71 14.61 -14.28 9.89
C ASP A 71 13.74 -15.14 10.81
N ILE A 72 14.03 -16.44 10.86
CA ILE A 72 13.27 -17.42 11.64
C ILE A 72 13.29 -17.08 13.15
N SER A 73 14.34 -16.43 13.64
CA SER A 73 14.50 -16.09 15.06
C SER A 73 13.76 -14.81 15.46
N SER A 74 13.35 -14.00 14.47
CA SER A 74 12.71 -12.72 14.71
C SER A 74 11.20 -12.86 14.90
N PRO A 75 10.59 -12.17 15.88
CA PRO A 75 9.14 -12.11 16.02
C PRO A 75 8.48 -11.59 14.73
N THR A 76 7.36 -12.22 14.38
CA THR A 76 6.69 -12.02 13.09
C THR A 76 5.28 -11.50 13.30
N TRP A 77 4.88 -10.51 12.51
CA TRP A 77 3.54 -9.93 12.51
C TRP A 77 2.95 -9.97 11.11
N VAL A 78 1.71 -10.45 11.03
CA VAL A 78 0.86 -10.30 9.85
C VAL A 78 -0.13 -9.19 10.15
N THR A 79 -0.23 -8.22 9.25
CA THR A 79 -1.26 -7.18 9.30
C THR A 79 -2.11 -7.32 8.06
N CYS A 80 -3.40 -7.59 8.25
CA CYS A 80 -4.36 -7.76 7.17
C CYS A 80 -5.36 -6.59 7.16
N ASP A 81 -5.94 -6.34 5.99
CA ASP A 81 -7.00 -5.36 5.79
C ASP A 81 -7.94 -5.87 4.68
N ALA A 82 -9.23 -5.57 4.82
CA ALA A 82 -10.24 -5.92 3.83
C ALA A 82 -10.97 -4.69 3.29
N SER A 83 -11.14 -4.67 1.98
CA SER A 83 -12.02 -3.71 1.31
C SER A 83 -13.23 -4.43 0.72
N ALA A 84 -14.13 -3.65 0.11
CA ALA A 84 -15.30 -4.24 -0.54
C ALA A 84 -14.95 -5.16 -1.72
N THR A 85 -13.76 -5.04 -2.30
CA THR A 85 -13.39 -5.71 -3.55
C THR A 85 -12.12 -6.55 -3.47
N ALA A 86 -11.30 -6.38 -2.44
CA ALA A 86 -10.02 -7.05 -2.28
C ALA A 86 -9.60 -7.12 -0.82
N ILE A 87 -8.75 -8.09 -0.51
CA ILE A 87 -8.02 -8.21 0.76
C ILE A 87 -6.53 -7.99 0.53
N GLY A 88 -5.84 -7.48 1.54
CA GLY A 88 -4.40 -7.26 1.55
C GLY A 88 -3.78 -7.71 2.85
N ALA A 89 -2.51 -8.11 2.80
CA ALA A 89 -1.73 -8.45 3.97
C ALA A 89 -0.28 -8.01 3.83
N VAL A 90 0.35 -7.70 4.96
CA VAL A 90 1.78 -7.43 5.07
C VAL A 90 2.38 -8.32 6.13
N LEU A 91 3.37 -9.10 5.73
CA LEU A 91 4.27 -9.81 6.64
C LEU A 91 5.38 -8.86 7.06
N SER A 92 5.65 -8.76 8.36
CA SER A 92 6.65 -7.85 8.90
C SER A 92 7.38 -8.46 10.09
N GLN A 93 8.65 -8.09 10.26
CA GLN A 93 9.49 -8.51 11.36
C GLN A 93 10.27 -7.34 11.94
N THR A 94 10.70 -7.46 13.19
CA THR A 94 11.51 -6.44 13.85
C THR A 94 12.98 -6.77 13.63
N HIS A 95 13.64 -5.98 12.80
CA HIS A 95 15.07 -6.10 12.50
C HIS A 95 15.79 -4.91 13.14
N GLN A 96 16.72 -5.18 14.06
CA GLN A 96 17.50 -4.13 14.75
C GLN A 96 16.60 -3.06 15.41
N GLY A 97 15.52 -3.48 16.06
CA GLY A 97 14.56 -2.57 16.72
C GLY A 97 13.60 -1.85 15.77
N VAL A 98 13.68 -2.09 14.46
CA VAL A 98 12.81 -1.46 13.46
C VAL A 98 11.91 -2.51 12.81
N LYS A 99 10.60 -2.32 12.91
CA LYS A 99 9.63 -3.12 12.14
C LYS A 99 9.81 -2.84 10.64
N LYS A 100 10.15 -3.89 9.89
CA LYS A 100 10.36 -3.88 8.44
C LYS A 100 9.40 -4.86 7.75
N PRO A 101 8.84 -4.49 6.59
CA PRO A 101 8.09 -5.44 5.79
C PRO A 101 9.01 -6.52 5.20
N ILE A 102 8.51 -7.74 5.14
CA ILE A 102 9.17 -8.91 4.54
C ILE A 102 8.49 -9.29 3.23
N ALA A 103 7.15 -9.24 3.21
CA ALA A 103 6.36 -9.55 2.03
C ALA A 103 5.02 -8.81 2.07
N PHE A 104 4.50 -8.51 0.88
CA PHE A 104 3.16 -7.98 0.67
C PHE A 104 2.34 -9.02 -0.10
N ALA A 105 1.12 -9.27 0.33
CA ALA A 105 0.16 -10.13 -0.35
C ALA A 105 -1.14 -9.37 -0.60
N SER A 106 -1.81 -9.68 -1.71
CA SER A 106 -3.12 -9.12 -2.00
C SER A 106 -3.90 -10.05 -2.90
N ARG A 107 -5.22 -10.10 -2.73
CA ARG A 107 -6.12 -10.95 -3.51
C ARG A 107 -7.42 -10.20 -3.77
N ALA A 108 -7.91 -10.26 -5.00
CA ALA A 108 -9.25 -9.78 -5.32
C ALA A 108 -10.30 -10.73 -4.74
N LEU A 109 -11.36 -10.17 -4.18
CA LEU A 109 -12.52 -10.94 -3.72
C LEU A 109 -13.34 -11.39 -4.92
N ASN A 110 -13.79 -12.64 -4.91
CA ASN A 110 -14.73 -13.15 -5.91
C ASN A 110 -16.15 -12.58 -5.67
N GLN A 111 -17.08 -12.82 -6.61
CA GLN A 111 -18.42 -12.24 -6.54
C GLN A 111 -19.22 -12.65 -5.28
N THR A 112 -18.95 -13.83 -4.73
CA THR A 112 -19.57 -14.32 -3.50
C THR A 112 -18.95 -13.62 -2.29
N GLU A 113 -17.62 -13.57 -2.20
CA GLU A 113 -16.90 -12.93 -1.10
C GLU A 113 -17.14 -11.42 -1.01
N GLN A 114 -17.39 -10.74 -2.14
CA GLN A 114 -17.74 -9.31 -2.13
C GLN A 114 -19.05 -9.02 -1.40
N ARG A 115 -19.95 -10.01 -1.33
CA ARG A 115 -21.25 -9.92 -0.63
C ARG A 115 -21.17 -10.22 0.86
N TYR A 116 -20.01 -10.68 1.34
CA TYR A 116 -19.77 -10.86 2.77
C TYR A 116 -19.90 -9.54 3.52
N SER A 117 -20.38 -9.61 4.75
CA SER A 117 -20.37 -8.49 5.68
C SER A 117 -18.94 -7.99 5.92
N VAL A 118 -18.81 -6.77 6.48
CA VAL A 118 -17.50 -6.22 6.82
C VAL A 118 -16.72 -7.19 7.72
N GLY A 119 -17.34 -7.70 8.78
CA GLY A 119 -16.69 -8.62 9.72
C GLY A 119 -16.23 -9.93 9.07
N GLU A 120 -17.02 -10.50 8.16
CA GLU A 120 -16.65 -11.72 7.43
C GLU A 120 -15.49 -11.49 6.47
N ARG A 121 -15.40 -10.31 5.83
CA ARG A 121 -14.26 -9.97 4.96
C ARG A 121 -12.98 -9.74 5.75
N GLU A 122 -13.06 -9.10 6.91
CA GLU A 122 -11.92 -8.96 7.83
C GLU A 122 -11.42 -10.32 8.32
N ALA A 123 -12.35 -11.23 8.67
CA ALA A 123 -12.02 -12.59 9.04
C ALA A 123 -11.37 -13.36 7.88
N LEU A 124 -11.90 -13.23 6.67
CA LEU A 124 -11.33 -13.82 5.46
C LEU A 124 -9.94 -13.29 5.14
N ALA A 125 -9.64 -12.02 5.45
CA ALA A 125 -8.32 -11.46 5.24
C ALA A 125 -7.25 -12.10 6.14
N CYS A 126 -7.66 -12.75 7.25
CA CYS A 126 -6.77 -13.46 8.17
C CYS A 126 -6.56 -14.94 7.83
N ILE A 127 -7.20 -15.47 6.77
CA ILE A 127 -7.17 -16.88 6.35
C ILE A 127 -6.43 -17.01 5.01
#